data_AF-V7HYF3-F1
#
_entry.id   AF-V7HYF3-F1
#
_cell.length_a   1.000
_cell.length_b   1.000
_cell.length_c   1.000
_cell.angle_alpha   90.00
_cell.angle_beta   90.00
_cell.angle_gamma   90.00
#
_symmetry.space_group_name_H-M   'P 1'
#
loop_
_entity.id
_entity.type
_entity.pdbx_description
1 polymer ?
#
loop_
_entity_poly.entity_id
_entity_poly.type
_entity_poly.pdbx_seq_one_letter_code
_entity_poly.pdbx_strand_id
1 'polypeptide(L)'
;MATEINYTPLKIDEDLREYSITDKVHRHPAWRFYFPNGFGASVVKHEHSYGSDEDLFELAVITGTGDDWYLCYETPITDDVLGWLTNEDVMEKVREIKALPVEKGWEKEC
;
A
#
# COMPACT_ATOMS: atom_id res chain seq x y z
N MET A 1 16.05 -24.14 8.61
CA MET A 1 14.69 -23.86 9.10
C MET A 1 14.37 -22.45 8.67
N ALA A 2 13.26 -22.19 7.98
CA ALA A 2 12.87 -20.82 7.67
C ALA A 2 12.53 -20.16 9.01
N THR A 3 13.30 -19.15 9.40
CA THR A 3 12.98 -18.30 10.54
C THR A 3 11.69 -17.59 10.21
N GLU A 4 10.63 -17.78 11.02
CA GLU A 4 9.46 -16.92 10.95
C GLU A 4 9.92 -15.49 11.26
N ILE A 5 9.98 -14.64 10.24
CA ILE A 5 10.29 -13.23 10.44
C ILE A 5 9.03 -12.58 11.02
N ASN A 6 9.09 -12.23 12.30
CA ASN A 6 8.02 -11.53 13.02
C ASN A 6 8.13 -10.03 12.78
N TYR A 7 7.70 -9.57 11.62
CA TYR A 7 7.62 -8.14 11.33
C TYR A 7 6.55 -7.44 12.17
N THR A 8 6.78 -6.17 12.51
CA THR A 8 5.73 -5.34 13.12
C THR A 8 4.57 -5.18 12.12
N PRO A 9 3.34 -5.54 12.48
CA PRO A 9 2.18 -5.38 11.60
C PRO A 9 1.86 -3.90 11.37
N LEU A 10 1.26 -3.61 10.21
CA LEU A 10 0.76 -2.27 9.94
C LEU A 10 -0.34 -1.89 10.94
N LYS A 11 -0.20 -0.72 11.54
CA LYS A 11 -1.17 -0.11 12.47
C LYS A 11 -2.11 0.78 11.68
N ILE A 12 -3.22 0.20 11.23
CA ILE A 12 -4.22 0.91 10.44
C ILE A 12 -5.10 1.77 11.37
N ASP A 13 -5.12 3.07 11.10
CA ASP A 13 -5.97 4.03 11.77
C ASP A 13 -7.45 3.68 11.61
N GLU A 14 -8.24 3.92 12.66
CA GLU A 14 -9.63 3.44 12.76
C GLU A 14 -10.50 3.88 11.58
N ASP A 15 -10.34 5.12 11.12
CA ASP A 15 -11.08 5.71 10.01
C ASP A 15 -10.67 5.17 8.62
N LEU A 16 -9.58 4.41 8.55
CA LEU A 16 -9.08 3.80 7.32
C LEU A 16 -9.39 2.31 7.22
N ARG A 17 -9.86 1.67 8.31
CA ARG A 17 -10.08 0.22 8.37
C ARG A 17 -11.13 -0.26 7.37
N GLU A 18 -12.19 0.51 7.15
CA GLU A 18 -13.26 0.15 6.21
C GLU A 18 -12.79 0.07 4.75
N TYR A 19 -11.71 0.77 4.41
CA TYR A 19 -11.12 0.78 3.06
C TYR A 19 -10.04 -0.29 2.90
N SER A 20 -9.66 -0.98 3.98
CA SER A 20 -8.49 -1.84 4.01
C SER A 20 -8.84 -3.33 3.90
N ILE A 21 -8.03 -4.06 3.16
CA ILE A 21 -8.02 -5.51 3.09
C ILE A 21 -6.63 -5.98 3.50
N THR A 22 -6.56 -6.96 4.41
CA THR A 22 -5.29 -7.61 4.77
C THR A 22 -5.20 -8.95 4.04
N ASP A 23 -4.09 -9.20 3.38
CA ASP A 23 -3.81 -10.37 2.57
C ASP A 23 -2.39 -10.90 2.84
N LYS A 24 -2.00 -11.97 2.13
CA LYS A 24 -0.64 -12.51 2.13
C LYS A 24 -0.09 -12.62 0.72
N VAL A 25 0.93 -11.83 0.38
CA VAL A 25 1.67 -11.95 -0.87
C VAL A 25 2.91 -12.80 -0.63
N HIS A 26 3.05 -13.91 -1.36
CA HIS A 26 4.18 -14.85 -1.20
C HIS A 26 4.53 -15.18 0.27
N ARG A 27 3.49 -15.39 1.09
CA ARG A 27 3.55 -15.70 2.55
C ARG A 27 3.86 -14.51 3.48
N HIS A 28 4.09 -13.33 2.93
CA HIS A 28 4.33 -12.11 3.68
C HIS A 28 3.05 -11.28 3.83
N PRO A 29 2.83 -10.60 4.96
CA PRO A 29 1.71 -9.69 5.13
C PRO A 29 1.68 -8.62 4.04
N ALA A 30 0.48 -8.38 3.49
CA ALA A 30 0.22 -7.28 2.60
C ALA A 30 -1.09 -6.61 3.01
N TRP A 31 -1.16 -5.29 2.80
CA TRP A 31 -2.36 -4.50 3.05
C TRP A 31 -2.70 -3.72 1.80
N ARG A 32 -3.95 -3.80 1.37
CA ARG A 32 -4.45 -3.00 0.25
C ARG A 32 -5.54 -2.06 0.74
N PHE A 33 -5.48 -0.81 0.31
CA PHE A 33 -6.50 0.20 0.56
C PHE A 33 -7.16 0.55 -0.76
N TYR A 34 -8.47 0.73 -0.76
CA TYR A 34 -9.22 1.15 -1.94
C TYR A 34 -10.17 2.30 -1.57
N PHE A 35 -10.05 3.43 -2.26
CA PHE A 35 -10.81 4.63 -1.94
C PHE A 35 -11.85 4.96 -3.02
N PRO A 36 -12.95 5.66 -2.66
CA PRO A 36 -13.97 6.07 -3.62
C PRO A 36 -13.47 7.00 -4.73
N ASN A 37 -12.29 7.59 -4.59
CA ASN A 37 -11.66 8.41 -5.63
C ASN A 37 -11.01 7.57 -6.75
N GLY A 38 -11.06 6.23 -6.68
CA GLY A 38 -10.51 5.32 -7.69
C GLY A 38 -9.05 4.94 -7.46
N PHE A 39 -8.39 5.55 -6.47
CA PHE A 39 -7.04 5.21 -6.05
C PHE A 39 -7.03 4.35 -4.80
N GLY A 40 -5.87 3.78 -4.52
CA GLY A 40 -5.60 2.95 -3.39
C GLY A 40 -4.12 2.89 -3.07
N ALA A 41 -3.78 2.11 -2.05
CA ALA A 41 -2.40 1.83 -1.70
C ALA A 41 -2.20 0.31 -1.60
N SER A 42 -1.08 -0.19 -2.11
CA SER A 42 -0.57 -1.52 -1.81
C SER A 42 0.63 -1.36 -0.88
N VAL A 43 0.53 -1.92 0.33
CA VAL A 43 1.55 -1.83 1.38
C VAL A 43 2.06 -3.22 1.68
N VAL A 44 3.37 -3.40 1.60
CA VAL A 44 4.01 -4.70 1.83
C VAL A 44 5.22 -4.57 2.75
N LYS A 45 5.60 -5.70 3.33
CA LYS A 45 6.85 -5.85 4.08
C LYS A 45 7.32 -7.30 3.95
N HIS A 46 8.42 -7.51 3.24
CA HIS A 46 8.97 -8.85 3.01
C HIS A 46 10.50 -8.83 2.95
N GLU A 47 11.16 -9.98 3.01
CA GLU A 47 12.64 -10.11 3.09
C GLU A 47 13.46 -9.50 1.93
N HIS A 48 12.80 -8.96 0.92
CA HIS A 48 13.40 -8.31 -0.24
C HIS A 48 12.87 -6.90 -0.49
N SER A 49 12.04 -6.37 0.42
CA SER A 49 11.54 -4.99 0.34
C SER A 49 12.58 -4.02 0.92
N TYR A 50 12.70 -2.84 0.33
CA TYR A 50 13.49 -1.71 0.80
C TYR A 50 13.19 -1.38 2.27
N GLY A 51 14.17 -1.60 3.14
CA GLY A 51 14.08 -1.36 4.58
C GLY A 51 13.53 -2.52 5.42
N SER A 52 13.34 -3.72 4.83
CA SER A 52 12.83 -4.89 5.56
C SER A 52 13.71 -5.30 6.75
N ASP A 53 15.03 -5.21 6.60
CA ASP A 53 16.00 -5.50 7.66
C ASP A 53 15.88 -4.51 8.84
N GLU A 54 15.23 -3.37 8.62
CA GLU A 54 14.93 -2.33 9.61
C GLU A 54 13.46 -2.32 10.04
N ASP A 55 12.67 -3.33 9.66
CA ASP A 55 11.23 -3.43 9.97
C ASP A 55 10.39 -2.28 9.39
N LEU A 56 10.78 -1.77 8.22
CA LEU A 56 10.10 -0.72 7.47
C LEU A 56 9.25 -1.29 6.31
N PHE A 57 8.30 -0.49 5.83
CA PHE A 57 7.34 -0.86 4.79
C PHE A 57 7.70 -0.27 3.44
N GLU A 58 7.16 -0.90 2.39
CA GLU A 58 6.99 -0.30 1.08
C GLU A 58 5.53 0.03 0.80
N LEU A 59 5.29 1.09 0.04
CA LEU A 59 3.98 1.51 -0.43
C LEU A 59 4.03 1.85 -1.92
N ALA A 60 3.09 1.31 -2.68
CA ALA A 60 2.80 1.75 -4.05
C ALA A 60 1.38 2.32 -4.13
N VAL A 61 1.17 3.32 -4.97
CA VAL A 61 -0.18 3.77 -5.34
C VAL A 61 -0.77 2.73 -6.31
N ILE A 62 -2.06 2.43 -6.15
CA ILE A 62 -2.78 1.50 -7.02
C ILE A 62 -4.09 2.10 -7.50
N THR A 63 -4.62 1.57 -8.60
CA THR A 63 -5.99 1.78 -9.05
C THR A 63 -6.72 0.44 -9.20
N GLY A 64 -8.03 0.48 -9.39
CA GLY A 64 -8.85 -0.73 -9.46
C GLY A 64 -9.22 -1.25 -8.07
N THR A 65 -9.79 -2.46 -8.00
CA THR A 65 -10.31 -3.05 -6.76
C THR A 65 -10.24 -4.57 -6.78
N GLY A 66 -10.21 -5.20 -5.61
CA GLY A 66 -10.23 -6.67 -5.52
C GLY A 66 -8.97 -7.27 -6.12
N ASP A 67 -9.13 -8.21 -7.05
CA ASP A 67 -8.03 -8.84 -7.79
C ASP A 67 -7.65 -8.07 -9.07
N ASP A 68 -8.53 -7.18 -9.55
CA ASP A 68 -8.34 -6.35 -10.73
C ASP A 68 -7.80 -4.97 -10.30
N TRP A 69 -6.55 -4.96 -9.82
CA TRP A 69 -5.84 -3.75 -9.45
C TRP A 69 -4.50 -3.65 -10.16
N TYR A 70 -4.05 -2.41 -10.38
CA TYR A 70 -2.83 -2.09 -11.11
C TYR A 70 -2.01 -1.09 -10.31
N LEU A 71 -0.70 -1.13 -10.46
CA LEU A 71 0.18 -0.08 -9.94
C LEU A 71 -0.15 1.24 -10.66
N CYS A 72 0.12 2.34 -9.98
CA CYS A 72 -0.08 3.69 -10.50
C CYS A 72 1.13 4.56 -10.20
N TYR A 73 1.84 4.95 -11.25
CA TYR A 73 3.01 5.81 -11.24
C TYR A 73 2.69 7.24 -11.72
N GLU A 74 1.50 7.49 -12.29
CA GLU A 74 1.10 8.83 -12.75
C GLU A 74 0.41 9.67 -11.65
N THR A 75 0.95 9.70 -10.42
CA THR A 75 0.38 10.49 -9.32
C THR A 75 1.34 11.58 -8.82
N PRO A 76 0.83 12.71 -8.29
CA PRO A 76 1.69 13.72 -7.68
C PRO A 76 2.32 13.28 -6.34
N ILE A 77 1.94 12.10 -5.83
CA ILE A 77 2.48 11.55 -4.58
C ILE A 77 3.80 10.84 -4.84
N THR A 78 3.84 9.99 -5.86
CA THR A 78 5.02 9.26 -6.29
C THR A 78 4.84 8.72 -7.70
N ASP A 79 5.96 8.62 -8.42
CA ASP A 79 6.11 7.93 -9.70
C ASP A 79 6.88 6.61 -9.58
N ASP A 80 7.12 6.15 -8.34
CA ASP A 80 7.76 4.88 -8.00
C ASP A 80 7.20 4.28 -6.70
N VAL A 81 7.65 3.08 -6.34
CA VAL A 81 7.40 2.47 -5.02
C VAL A 81 8.18 3.24 -3.94
N LEU A 82 7.47 3.68 -2.91
CA LEU A 82 8.07 4.32 -1.74
C LEU A 82 8.53 3.25 -0.75
N GLY A 83 9.82 3.18 -0.45
CA GLY A 83 10.37 2.29 0.58
C GLY A 83 10.75 3.01 1.87
N TRP A 84 11.27 2.25 2.84
CA TRP A 84 11.78 2.77 4.12
C TRP A 84 10.74 3.54 4.95
N LEU A 85 9.47 3.14 4.87
CA LEU A 85 8.38 3.82 5.54
C LEU A 85 8.11 3.24 6.93
N THR A 86 7.94 4.09 7.93
CA THR A 86 7.40 3.69 9.23
C THR A 86 5.88 3.53 9.15
N ASN A 87 5.25 3.01 10.22
CA ASN A 87 3.79 2.99 10.32
C ASN A 87 3.15 4.38 10.14
N GLU A 88 3.78 5.41 10.69
CA GLU A 88 3.28 6.78 10.64
C GLU A 88 3.38 7.33 9.21
N ASP A 89 4.51 7.12 8.54
CA ASP A 89 4.71 7.53 7.14
C ASP A 89 3.71 6.83 6.22
N VAL A 90 3.46 5.53 6.41
CA VAL A 90 2.46 4.79 5.63
C VAL A 90 1.07 5.41 5.82
N MET A 91 0.64 5.70 7.06
CA MET A 91 -0.67 6.31 7.29
C MET A 91 -0.78 7.73 6.71
N GLU A 92 0.30 8.51 6.71
CA GLU A 92 0.34 9.82 6.04
C GLU A 92 0.12 9.67 4.54
N LYS A 93 0.87 8.79 3.87
CA LYS A 93 0.73 8.55 2.42
C LYS A 93 -0.62 7.97 2.04
N VAL A 94 -1.16 7.06 2.83
CA VAL A 94 -2.51 6.51 2.62
C VAL A 94 -3.57 7.62 2.67
N ARG A 95 -3.42 8.61 3.55
CA ARG A 95 -4.33 9.78 3.61
C ARG A 95 -4.14 10.73 2.44
N GLU A 96 -2.91 10.97 1.99
CA GLU A 96 -2.64 11.75 0.78
C GLU A 96 -3.32 11.11 -0.43
N ILE A 97 -3.21 9.79 -0.60
CA ILE A 97 -3.85 9.03 -1.69
C ILE A 97 -5.38 9.16 -1.62
N LYS A 98 -5.97 8.99 -0.42
CA LYS A 98 -7.42 9.16 -0.21
C LYS A 98 -7.91 10.56 -0.59
N ALA A 99 -7.05 11.58 -0.48
CA ALA A 99 -7.36 12.98 -0.79
C ALA A 99 -7.13 13.36 -2.26
N LEU A 100 -6.59 12.47 -3.10
CA LEU A 100 -6.41 12.74 -4.53
C LEU A 100 -7.76 13.02 -5.23
N PRO A 101 -7.77 13.85 -6.28
CA PRO A 101 -8.93 14.03 -7.14
C PRO A 101 -9.43 12.68 -7.70
N VAL A 102 -10.73 12.57 -7.94
CA VAL A 102 -11.34 11.34 -8.49
C VAL A 102 -10.73 11.01 -9.85
N GLU A 103 -10.27 9.77 -10.01
CA GLU A 103 -9.74 9.23 -11.26
C GLU A 103 -10.85 9.06 -12.30
N LYS A 104 -10.58 9.50 -13.53
CA LYS A 104 -11.56 9.48 -14.62
C LYS A 104 -11.23 8.39 -15.64
N GLY A 105 -11.62 7.16 -15.31
CA GLY A 105 -11.64 6.05 -16.26
C GLY A 105 -10.94 4.82 -15.70
N TRP A 106 -11.71 3.78 -15.42
CA TRP A 106 -11.28 2.53 -14.78
C TRP A 106 -10.50 1.58 -15.72
N GLU A 107 -9.93 2.10 -16.81
CA GLU A 107 -9.48 1.29 -17.95
C GLU A 107 -8.01 1.51 -18.33
N LYS A 108 -7.22 2.17 -17.47
CA LYS A 108 -5.81 2.43 -17.76
C LYS A 108 -4.93 2.02 -16.59
N GLU A 109 -3.87 1.28 -16.90
CA GLU A 109 -2.65 1.33 -16.09
C GLU A 109 -2.21 2.80 -16.08
N CYS A 110 -2.19 3.39 -14.90
CA CYS A 110 -1.42 4.59 -14.63
C CYS A 110 -0.09 4.16 -14.00
#